data_AF-A0A1W1C5K7-F1
#
_entry.id   AF-A0A1W1C5K7-F1
#
_cell.length_a   1.000
_cell.length_b   1.000
_cell.length_c   1.000
_cell.angle_alpha   90.00
_cell.angle_beta   90.00
_cell.angle_gamma   90.00
#
_symmetry.space_group_name_H-M   'P 1'
#
loop_
_entity.id
_entity.type
_entity.pdbx_description
1 polymer ?
#
loop_
_entity_poly.entity_id
_entity_poly.type
_entity_poly.pdbx_seq_one_letter_code
_entity_poly.pdbx_strand_id
1 'polypeptide(L)'
;MHREVWEHNNGKIPTGYHIHHKDKNKSNNDISNLELVEGKKHLSEHGKEWHKNNKEKSTQHIKEIVQKAKKWHKSKDGREWHKKHYENVKHKLHEKEIKKCKCCKQEFEGTKGNSNIYCSNKCKSKARRDSGIDNEIRICEKCKKEFETNKYSKVRFCSRKCAGGRPKKTNVLCNNK
;
A
#
# COMPACT_ATOMS: atom_id res chain seq x y z
N MET A 1 37.00 21.43 -2.64
CA MET A 1 36.79 22.88 -2.47
C MET A 1 35.68 23.22 -1.45
N HIS A 2 34.37 23.31 -1.76
CA HIS A 2 33.35 23.74 -0.75
C HIS A 2 33.32 22.90 0.55
N ARG A 3 33.62 21.60 0.48
CA ARG A 3 33.75 20.74 1.68
C ARG A 3 34.97 21.10 2.52
N GLU A 4 36.11 21.40 1.88
CA GLU A 4 37.34 21.82 2.58
C GLU A 4 37.13 23.18 3.26
N VAL A 5 36.46 24.12 2.59
CA VAL A 5 36.12 25.43 3.19
C VAL A 5 35.24 25.24 4.43
N TRP A 6 34.24 24.35 4.35
CA TRP A 6 33.43 24.01 5.52
C TRP A 6 34.27 23.37 6.63
N GLU A 7 35.08 22.37 6.31
CA GLU A 7 35.88 21.64 7.31
C GLU A 7 36.93 22.52 7.99
N HIS A 8 37.48 23.50 7.27
CA HIS A 8 38.40 24.49 7.83
C HIS A 8 37.74 25.40 8.87
N ASN A 9 36.47 25.80 8.65
CA ASN A 9 35.78 26.75 9.52
C ASN A 9 34.97 26.08 10.65
N ASN A 10 34.33 24.94 10.35
CA ASN A 10 33.35 24.30 11.24
C ASN A 10 33.77 22.89 11.70
N GLY A 11 34.91 22.38 11.21
CA GLY A 11 35.38 21.04 11.50
C GLY A 11 34.71 19.95 10.66
N LYS A 12 34.97 18.69 11.03
CA LYS A 12 34.60 17.51 10.22
C LYS A 12 33.11 17.46 9.88
N ILE A 13 32.79 17.15 8.64
CA ILE A 13 31.41 16.91 8.21
C ILE A 13 30.92 15.58 8.80
N PRO A 14 29.83 15.56 9.59
CA PRO A 14 29.30 14.33 10.17
C PRO A 14 28.83 13.32 9.11
N THR A 15 28.94 12.03 9.41
CA THR A 15 28.46 10.96 8.53
C THR A 15 26.97 11.13 8.22
N GLY A 16 26.62 11.08 6.93
CA GLY A 16 25.24 11.24 6.47
C GLY A 16 24.82 12.68 6.20
N TYR A 17 25.71 13.66 6.35
CA TYR A 17 25.47 15.07 6.02
C TYR A 17 26.26 15.51 4.79
N HIS A 18 25.69 16.44 4.04
CA HIS A 18 26.28 17.08 2.87
C HIS A 18 26.36 18.59 3.08
N ILE A 19 27.24 19.25 2.33
CA ILE A 19 27.28 20.71 2.27
C ILE A 19 26.45 21.16 1.07
N HIS A 20 25.52 22.09 1.31
CA HIS A 20 24.69 22.72 0.29
C HIS A 20 25.07 24.19 0.12
N HIS A 21 24.97 24.68 -1.12
CA HIS A 21 25.10 26.09 -1.45
C HIS A 21 23.71 26.74 -1.37
N LYS A 22 23.51 27.66 -0.43
CA LYS A 22 22.21 28.32 -0.20
C LYS A 22 21.69 29.04 -1.45
N ASP A 23 22.59 29.64 -2.22
CA ASP A 23 22.31 30.32 -3.48
C ASP A 23 22.26 29.40 -4.72
N LYS A 24 22.49 28.08 -4.54
CA LYS A 24 22.60 27.07 -5.60
C LYS A 24 23.73 27.31 -6.61
N ASN A 25 24.64 28.26 -6.36
CA ASN A 25 25.81 28.53 -7.18
C ASN A 25 27.03 27.79 -6.63
N LYS A 26 27.42 26.71 -7.31
CA LYS A 26 28.53 25.85 -6.90
C LYS A 26 29.90 26.54 -6.86
N SER A 27 30.02 27.70 -7.51
CA SER A 27 31.26 28.49 -7.52
C SER A 27 31.38 29.43 -6.32
N ASN A 28 30.27 29.74 -5.62
CA ASN A 28 30.27 30.62 -4.45
C ASN A 28 30.58 29.84 -3.18
N ASN A 29 31.86 29.77 -2.81
CA ASN A 29 32.32 28.99 -1.66
C ASN A 29 32.45 29.79 -0.37
N ASP A 30 31.84 30.99 -0.29
CA ASP A 30 31.81 31.76 0.95
C ASP A 30 31.17 30.93 2.08
N ILE A 31 31.80 30.91 3.27
CA ILE A 31 31.32 30.08 4.38
C ILE A 31 29.89 30.41 4.79
N SER A 32 29.46 31.67 4.63
CA SER A 32 28.09 32.11 4.91
C SER A 32 27.08 31.58 3.89
N ASN A 33 27.52 31.26 2.67
CA ASN A 33 26.71 30.66 1.60
C ASN A 33 26.63 29.12 1.71
N LEU A 34 27.44 28.50 2.57
CA LEU A 34 27.42 27.06 2.80
C LEU A 34 26.49 26.72 3.97
N GLU A 35 25.84 25.57 3.88
CA GLU A 35 25.08 24.99 4.98
C GLU A 35 25.24 23.48 5.06
N LEU A 36 25.20 22.94 6.28
CA LEU A 36 25.20 21.50 6.54
C LEU A 36 23.77 20.98 6.51
N VAL A 37 23.51 20.04 5.61
CA VAL A 37 22.18 19.46 5.41
C VAL A 37 22.23 17.94 5.49
N GLU A 38 21.13 17.31 5.90
CA GLU A 38 21.01 15.86 5.88
C GLU A 38 21.12 15.35 4.43
N GLY A 39 22.09 14.48 4.16
CA GLY A 39 22.44 14.06 2.80
C GLY A 39 21.29 13.39 2.06
N LYS A 40 20.48 12.58 2.76
CA LYS A 40 19.30 11.93 2.18
C LYS A 40 18.24 12.94 1.75
N LYS A 41 17.95 13.93 2.60
CA LYS A 41 16.98 14.99 2.32
C LYS A 41 17.46 15.84 1.14
N HIS A 42 18.72 16.26 1.18
CA HIS A 42 19.37 17.03 0.12
C HIS A 42 19.30 16.32 -1.25
N LEU A 43 19.65 15.03 -1.32
CA LEU A 43 19.54 14.25 -2.56
C LEU A 43 18.09 14.11 -3.05
N SER A 44 17.15 13.90 -2.13
CA SER A 44 15.72 13.80 -2.47
C SER A 44 15.19 15.11 -3.05
N GLU A 45 15.57 16.24 -2.45
CA GLU A 45 15.17 17.58 -2.89
C GLU A 45 15.72 17.90 -4.28
N HIS A 46 17.01 17.60 -4.54
CA HIS A 46 17.58 17.72 -5.89
C HIS A 46 16.87 16.86 -6.92
N GLY A 47 16.55 15.61 -6.58
CA GLY A 47 15.79 14.73 -7.45
C GLY A 47 14.41 15.31 -7.79
N LYS A 48 13.68 15.78 -6.77
CA LYS A 48 12.36 16.41 -6.94
C LYS A 48 12.43 17.68 -7.77
N GLU A 49 13.39 18.55 -7.50
CA GLU A 49 13.59 19.79 -8.24
C GLU A 49 13.93 19.51 -9.71
N TRP A 50 14.85 18.57 -9.95
CA TRP A 50 15.19 18.16 -11.31
C TRP A 50 13.97 17.61 -12.06
N HIS A 51 13.21 16.70 -11.45
CA HIS A 51 12.00 16.14 -12.06
C HIS A 51 10.93 17.20 -12.32
N LYS A 52 10.76 18.16 -11.40
CA LYS A 52 9.83 19.30 -11.58
C LYS A 52 10.24 20.13 -12.80
N ASN A 53 11.53 20.43 -12.94
CA ASN A 53 12.06 21.26 -14.01
C ASN A 53 12.24 20.50 -15.35
N ASN A 54 12.23 19.17 -15.34
CA ASN A 54 12.48 18.32 -16.52
C ASN A 54 11.37 17.26 -16.72
N LYS A 55 10.12 17.60 -16.39
CA LYS A 55 8.99 16.66 -16.38
C LYS A 55 8.80 15.93 -17.71
N GLU A 56 8.93 16.64 -18.84
CA GLU A 56 8.78 16.06 -20.18
C GLU A 56 9.89 15.06 -20.48
N LYS A 57 11.15 15.44 -20.25
CA LYS A 57 12.31 14.55 -20.41
C LYS A 57 12.18 13.30 -19.54
N SER A 58 11.76 13.46 -18.29
CA SER A 58 11.52 12.35 -17.36
C SER A 58 10.43 11.41 -17.89
N THR A 59 9.33 11.98 -18.40
CA THR A 59 8.21 11.21 -18.94
C THR A 59 8.63 10.42 -20.18
N GLN A 60 9.35 11.06 -21.09
CA GLN A 60 9.86 10.43 -22.31
C GLN A 60 10.84 9.29 -21.98
N HIS A 61 11.76 9.53 -21.04
CA HIS A 61 12.70 8.52 -20.58
C HIS A 61 11.99 7.30 -19.97
N ILE A 62 10.96 7.51 -19.14
CA ILE A 62 10.15 6.42 -18.57
C ILE A 62 9.47 5.62 -19.69
N LYS A 63 8.87 6.30 -20.69
CA LYS A 63 8.24 5.62 -21.83
C LYS A 63 9.23 4.71 -22.54
N GLU A 64 10.46 5.18 -22.79
CA GLU A 64 11.51 4.39 -23.43
C GLU A 64 11.95 3.19 -22.58
N ILE A 65 12.15 3.40 -21.27
CA ILE A 65 12.48 2.31 -20.34
C ILE A 65 11.40 1.24 -20.35
N VAL A 66 10.12 1.63 -20.30
CA VAL A 66 9.00 0.69 -20.31
C VAL A 66 9.03 -0.18 -21.57
N GLN A 67 9.32 0.40 -22.74
CA GLN A 67 9.45 -0.38 -23.98
C GLN A 67 10.65 -1.34 -23.95
N LYS A 68 11.81 -0.87 -23.48
CA LYS A 68 13.01 -1.71 -23.32
C LYS A 68 12.76 -2.86 -22.35
N ALA A 69 12.14 -2.58 -21.19
CA ALA A 69 11.75 -3.58 -20.21
C ALA A 69 10.79 -4.60 -20.82
N LYS A 70 9.75 -4.16 -21.54
CA LYS A 70 8.82 -5.07 -22.24
C LYS A 70 9.54 -5.98 -23.23
N LYS A 71 10.49 -5.43 -24.01
CA LYS A 71 11.31 -6.22 -24.96
C LYS A 71 12.16 -7.26 -24.23
N TRP A 72 12.79 -6.88 -23.12
CA TRP A 72 13.61 -7.80 -22.31
C TRP A 72 12.79 -8.91 -21.65
N HIS A 73 11.65 -8.60 -21.02
CA HIS A 73 10.79 -9.64 -20.42
C HIS A 73 10.22 -10.64 -21.45
N LYS A 74 10.11 -10.22 -22.72
CA LYS A 74 9.71 -11.09 -23.85
C LYS A 74 10.87 -11.87 -24.47
N SER A 75 12.13 -11.56 -24.15
CA SER A 75 13.28 -12.25 -24.71
C SER A 75 13.47 -13.63 -24.07
N LYS A 76 14.25 -14.49 -24.72
CA LYS A 76 14.64 -15.80 -24.17
C LYS A 76 15.49 -15.62 -22.90
N ASP A 77 16.47 -14.73 -22.98
CA ASP A 77 17.41 -14.45 -21.87
C ASP A 77 16.68 -13.89 -20.65
N GLY A 78 15.70 -12.99 -20.84
CA GLY A 78 14.90 -12.45 -19.74
C GLY A 78 14.08 -13.53 -19.04
N ARG A 79 13.43 -14.42 -19.82
CA ARG A 79 12.70 -15.57 -19.24
C ARG A 79 13.63 -16.53 -18.50
N GLU A 80 14.80 -16.82 -19.06
CA GLU A 80 15.79 -17.70 -18.42
C GLU A 80 16.33 -17.09 -17.13
N TRP A 81 16.64 -15.80 -17.14
CA TRP A 81 17.02 -15.06 -15.95
C TRP A 81 15.93 -15.13 -14.87
N HIS A 82 14.65 -14.89 -15.22
CA HIS A 82 13.55 -15.00 -14.26
C HIS A 82 13.39 -16.40 -13.67
N LYS A 83 13.58 -17.44 -14.49
CA LYS A 83 13.57 -18.83 -14.02
C LYS A 83 14.69 -19.08 -13.00
N LYS A 84 15.93 -18.71 -13.33
CA LYS A 84 17.08 -18.84 -12.42
C LYS A 84 16.90 -18.02 -11.15
N HIS A 85 16.43 -16.78 -11.30
CA HIS A 85 16.16 -15.90 -10.18
C HIS A 85 15.10 -16.48 -9.24
N TYR A 86 14.00 -17.00 -9.78
CA TYR A 86 12.96 -17.68 -9.01
C TYR A 86 13.55 -18.85 -8.20
N GLU A 87 14.36 -19.72 -8.82
CA GLU A 87 15.02 -20.82 -8.11
C GLU A 87 15.87 -20.35 -6.93
N ASN A 88 16.58 -19.23 -7.10
CA ASN A 88 17.42 -18.64 -6.05
C ASN A 88 16.61 -18.05 -4.90
N VAL A 89 15.38 -17.56 -5.13
CA VAL A 89 14.58 -16.85 -4.11
C VAL A 89 13.35 -17.63 -3.62
N LYS A 90 12.97 -18.75 -4.26
CA LYS A 90 11.74 -19.49 -3.94
C LYS A 90 11.66 -19.90 -2.48
N HIS A 91 12.80 -20.22 -1.84
CA HIS A 91 12.84 -20.59 -0.43
C HIS A 91 12.32 -19.47 0.48
N LYS A 92 12.64 -18.20 0.17
CA LYS A 92 12.12 -17.04 0.90
C LYS A 92 10.64 -16.77 0.59
N LEU A 93 10.23 -16.99 -0.66
CA LEU A 93 8.85 -16.78 -1.10
C LEU A 93 7.87 -17.77 -0.48
N HIS A 94 8.34 -18.97 -0.10
CA HIS A 94 7.52 -20.02 0.50
C HIS A 94 7.76 -20.21 2.00
N GLU A 95 8.61 -19.38 2.61
CA GLU A 95 8.85 -19.37 4.05
C GLU A 95 7.52 -19.17 4.80
N LYS A 96 7.26 -19.99 5.82
CA LYS A 96 6.00 -19.99 6.56
C LYS A 96 6.14 -19.22 7.87
N GLU A 97 5.05 -18.60 8.30
CA GLU A 97 4.93 -17.96 9.61
C GLU A 97 3.53 -18.20 10.18
N ILE A 98 3.44 -18.38 11.51
CA ILE A 98 2.16 -18.51 12.20
C ILE A 98 1.57 -17.12 12.41
N LYS A 99 0.30 -16.95 12.04
CA LYS A 99 -0.45 -15.70 12.15
C LYS A 99 -1.72 -15.91 12.95
N LYS A 100 -2.23 -14.83 13.57
CA LYS A 100 -3.55 -14.83 14.23
C LYS A 100 -4.60 -14.24 13.29
N CYS A 101 -5.68 -14.98 13.06
CA CYS A 101 -6.77 -14.53 12.21
C CYS A 101 -7.46 -13.31 12.81
N LYS A 102 -7.61 -12.22 12.05
CA LYS A 102 -8.30 -11.00 12.53
C LYS A 102 -9.77 -11.26 12.89
N CYS A 103 -10.42 -12.20 12.20
CA CYS A 103 -11.85 -12.52 12.36
C CYS A 103 -12.14 -13.47 13.53
N CYS A 104 -11.51 -14.66 13.57
CA CYS A 104 -11.81 -15.70 14.57
C CYS A 104 -10.75 -15.87 15.65
N LYS A 105 -9.63 -15.11 15.57
CA LYS A 105 -8.48 -15.17 16.50
C LYS A 105 -7.69 -16.47 16.53
N GLN A 106 -8.14 -17.52 15.83
CA GLN A 106 -7.39 -18.76 15.68
C GLN A 106 -6.07 -18.54 14.92
N GLU A 107 -5.07 -19.32 15.30
CA GLU A 107 -3.78 -19.35 14.64
C GLU A 107 -3.87 -20.11 13.31
N PHE A 108 -3.14 -19.64 12.31
CA PHE A 108 -3.05 -20.26 11.00
C PHE A 108 -1.67 -20.07 10.39
N GLU A 109 -1.24 -21.01 9.57
CA GLU A 109 0.00 -20.90 8.82
C GLU A 109 -0.21 -20.01 7.58
N GLY A 110 0.63 -18.98 7.44
CA GLY A 110 0.67 -18.12 6.27
C GLY A 110 2.08 -18.05 5.69
N THR A 111 2.19 -17.61 4.45
CA THR A 111 3.50 -17.24 3.89
C THR A 111 4.03 -15.98 4.58
N LYS A 112 5.33 -15.97 4.88
CA LYS A 112 6.03 -14.86 5.51
C LYS A 112 5.94 -13.59 4.67
N GLY A 113 5.60 -12.47 5.31
CA GLY A 113 5.42 -11.19 4.62
C GLY A 113 4.15 -11.09 3.76
N ASN A 114 3.35 -12.16 3.65
CA ASN A 114 2.05 -12.10 2.99
C ASN A 114 1.07 -11.25 3.83
N SER A 115 0.38 -10.32 3.17
CA SER A 115 -0.60 -9.42 3.80
C SER A 115 -1.91 -10.10 4.21
N ASN A 116 -2.08 -11.41 3.95
CA ASN A 116 -3.26 -12.14 4.39
C ASN A 116 -3.33 -12.25 5.92
N ILE A 117 -4.39 -11.68 6.49
CA ILE A 117 -4.69 -11.63 7.92
C ILE A 117 -5.85 -12.55 8.33
N TYR A 118 -6.37 -13.36 7.41
CA TYR A 118 -7.49 -14.26 7.66
C TYR A 118 -7.10 -15.71 7.41
N CYS A 119 -7.51 -16.61 8.30
CA CYS A 119 -7.23 -18.05 8.17
C CYS A 119 -7.94 -18.70 6.97
N SER A 120 -9.01 -18.10 6.45
CA SER A 120 -9.77 -18.65 5.32
C SER A 120 -10.64 -17.59 4.63
N ASN A 121 -11.10 -17.92 3.42
CA ASN A 121 -12.11 -17.12 2.71
C ASN A 121 -13.41 -16.96 3.52
N LYS A 122 -13.77 -17.94 4.37
CA LYS A 122 -14.93 -17.82 5.27
C LYS A 122 -14.75 -16.67 6.26
N CYS A 123 -13.59 -16.60 6.92
CA CYS A 123 -13.26 -15.51 7.85
C CYS A 123 -13.12 -14.16 7.15
N LYS A 124 -12.49 -14.13 5.97
CA LYS A 124 -12.38 -12.91 5.15
C LYS A 124 -13.76 -12.35 4.78
N SER A 125 -14.64 -13.20 4.26
CA SER A 125 -16.00 -12.81 3.86
C SER A 125 -16.86 -12.45 5.07
N LYS A 126 -16.73 -13.15 6.20
CA LYS A 126 -17.41 -12.78 7.45
C LYS A 126 -16.99 -11.39 7.92
N ALA A 127 -15.68 -11.13 8.03
CA ALA A 127 -15.17 -9.83 8.47
C ALA A 127 -15.62 -8.68 7.55
N ARG A 128 -15.72 -8.91 6.23
CA ARG A 128 -16.24 -7.93 5.28
C ARG A 128 -17.73 -7.65 5.45
N ARG A 129 -18.54 -8.68 5.74
CA ARG A 129 -19.98 -8.48 6.03
C ARG A 129 -20.18 -7.76 7.36
N ASP A 130 -19.44 -8.17 8.38
CA ASP A 130 -19.52 -7.59 9.73
C ASP A 130 -19.05 -6.12 9.75
N SER A 131 -18.22 -5.69 8.79
CA SER A 131 -17.78 -4.29 8.70
C SER A 131 -18.82 -3.33 8.10
N GLY A 132 -19.92 -3.83 7.54
CA GLY A 132 -20.98 -3.00 6.94
C GLY A 132 -20.59 -2.20 5.69
N ILE A 133 -19.36 -2.36 5.17
CA ILE A 133 -18.83 -1.51 4.09
C ILE A 133 -19.60 -1.64 2.76
N ASP A 134 -20.31 -2.76 2.59
CA ASP A 134 -21.14 -3.03 1.43
C ASP A 134 -22.64 -2.84 1.72
N ASN A 135 -23.00 -2.26 2.86
CA ASN A 135 -24.39 -1.96 3.18
C ASN A 135 -24.79 -0.60 2.59
N GLU A 136 -26.05 -0.51 2.20
CA GLU A 136 -26.68 0.69 1.66
C GLU A 136 -28.09 0.83 2.25
N ILE A 137 -28.57 2.05 2.29
CA ILE A 137 -29.94 2.37 2.71
C ILE A 137 -30.85 2.28 1.49
N ARG A 138 -31.94 1.52 1.60
CA ARG A 138 -32.99 1.42 0.58
C ARG A 138 -34.34 1.80 1.17
N ILE A 139 -35.27 2.20 0.31
CA ILE A 139 -36.65 2.47 0.70
C ILE A 139 -37.49 1.22 0.48
N CYS A 140 -38.25 0.81 1.50
CA CYS A 140 -39.15 -0.33 1.41
C CYS A 140 -40.31 -0.03 0.44
N GLU A 141 -40.53 -0.90 -0.55
CA GLU A 141 -41.57 -0.65 -1.54
C GLU A 141 -43.00 -0.62 -0.97
N LYS A 142 -43.26 -1.36 0.12
CA LYS A 142 -44.59 -1.46 0.76
C LYS A 142 -44.87 -0.36 1.78
N CYS A 143 -44.01 -0.23 2.79
CA CYS A 143 -44.24 0.71 3.90
C CYS A 143 -43.49 2.03 3.76
N LYS A 144 -42.69 2.20 2.70
CA LYS A 144 -41.90 3.41 2.39
C LYS A 144 -40.88 3.82 3.45
N LYS A 145 -40.62 2.96 4.45
CA LYS A 145 -39.57 3.18 5.45
C LYS A 145 -38.20 2.81 4.89
N GLU A 146 -37.20 3.57 5.29
CA GLU A 146 -35.79 3.25 5.04
C GLU A 146 -35.39 1.96 5.78
N PHE A 147 -34.52 1.19 5.15
CA PHE A 147 -33.90 0.02 5.74
C PHE A 147 -32.51 -0.20 5.18
N GLU A 148 -31.61 -0.67 6.04
CA GLU A 148 -30.26 -1.04 5.65
C GLU A 148 -30.24 -2.45 5.07
N THR A 149 -29.57 -2.63 3.94
CA THR A 149 -29.32 -3.95 3.37
C THR A 149 -27.97 -3.97 2.67
N ASN A 150 -27.40 -5.16 2.55
CA ASN A 150 -26.22 -5.33 1.71
C ASN A 150 -26.55 -5.02 0.24
N LYS A 151 -25.69 -4.29 -0.47
CA LYS A 151 -25.88 -3.88 -1.87
C LYS A 151 -26.04 -5.06 -2.84
N TYR A 152 -25.46 -6.23 -2.52
CA TYR A 152 -25.61 -7.45 -3.31
C TYR A 152 -26.93 -8.20 -3.04
N SER A 153 -27.68 -7.79 -2.01
CA SER A 153 -28.98 -8.37 -1.69
C SER A 153 -30.05 -7.94 -2.70
N LYS A 154 -30.94 -8.85 -3.09
CA LYS A 154 -32.11 -8.55 -3.93
C LYS A 154 -33.35 -8.14 -3.13
N VAL A 155 -33.19 -7.84 -1.84
CA VAL A 155 -34.31 -7.50 -0.95
C VAL A 155 -34.85 -6.11 -1.29
N ARG A 156 -36.17 -6.05 -1.54
CA ARG A 156 -36.96 -4.85 -1.89
C ARG A 156 -37.80 -4.30 -0.71
N PHE A 157 -37.89 -5.07 0.38
CA PHE A 157 -38.77 -4.78 1.51
C PHE A 157 -37.99 -4.81 2.83
N CYS A 158 -38.33 -3.92 3.77
CA CYS A 158 -37.63 -3.82 5.06
C CYS A 158 -37.81 -5.03 5.98
N SER A 159 -38.81 -5.89 5.74
CA SER A 159 -39.11 -7.04 6.60
C SER A 159 -39.91 -8.11 5.87
N ARG A 160 -39.92 -9.35 6.41
CA ARG A 160 -40.78 -10.43 5.89
C ARG A 160 -42.27 -10.08 5.90
N LYS A 161 -42.73 -9.32 6.91
CA LYS A 161 -44.10 -8.80 6.97
C LYS A 161 -44.42 -7.92 5.76
N CYS A 162 -43.45 -7.10 5.33
CA CYS A 162 -43.60 -6.29 4.13
C CYS A 162 -43.49 -7.11 2.83
N ALA A 163 -42.69 -8.17 2.82
CA ALA A 163 -42.57 -9.09 1.69
C ALA A 163 -43.72 -10.11 1.57
N GLY A 164 -44.75 -10.07 2.44
CA GLY A 164 -45.87 -11.02 2.43
C GLY A 164 -45.53 -12.44 2.92
N GLY A 165 -44.31 -12.67 3.41
CA GLY A 165 -43.89 -13.98 3.93
C GLY A 165 -44.30 -14.20 5.38
N ARG A 166 -44.67 -15.43 5.73
CA ARG A 166 -44.88 -15.82 7.14
C ARG A 166 -43.58 -15.58 7.93
N PRO A 167 -43.64 -15.07 9.18
CA PRO A 167 -42.46 -14.98 10.04
C PRO A 167 -41.86 -16.38 10.21
N LYS A 168 -40.52 -16.51 10.23
CA LYS A 168 -39.89 -17.78 10.64
C LYS A 168 -40.26 -17.99 12.11
N LYS A 169 -40.72 -19.20 12.48
CA LYS A 169 -40.72 -19.65 13.88
C LYS A 169 -39.24 -19.68 14.32
N THR A 170 -38.77 -18.61 14.92
CA THR A 170 -37.52 -18.65 15.68
C THR A 170 -37.83 -19.42 16.95
N ASN A 171 -37.20 -20.58 17.13
CA ASN A 171 -37.13 -21.20 18.46
C ASN A 171 -36.46 -20.17 19.37
N VAL A 172 -37.29 -19.51 20.18
CA VAL A 172 -36.85 -18.71 21.30
C VAL A 172 -36.23 -19.69 22.27
N LEU A 173 -34.91 -19.75 22.34
CA LEU A 173 -34.24 -20.22 23.55
C LEU A 173 -34.63 -19.22 24.64
N CYS A 174 -35.61 -19.64 25.43
CA CYS A 174 -36.00 -18.99 26.67
C CYS A 174 -34.84 -19.21 27.64
N ASN A 175 -33.99 -18.19 27.82
CA ASN A 175 -33.10 -18.16 28.97
C ASN A 175 -33.94 -17.70 30.17
N ASN A 176 -34.52 -18.68 30.86
CA ASN A 176 -34.90 -18.54 32.26
C ASN A 176 -33.68 -18.94 33.10
N LYS A 177 -33.07 -17.95 33.76
CA LYS A 177 -32.64 -17.96 35.16
C LYS A 177 -32.11 -16.58 35.53
#